data_AF-A0A4Y2PR60-F1
#
_entry.id   AF-A0A4Y2PR60-F1
#
_cell.length_a   1.000
_cell.length_b   1.000
_cell.length_c   1.000
_cell.angle_alpha   90.00
_cell.angle_beta   90.00
_cell.angle_gamma   90.00
#
_symmetry.space_group_name_H-M   'P 1'
#
loop_
_entity.id
_entity.type
_entity.pdbx_description
1 polymer ?
#
loop_
_entity_poly.entity_id
_entity_poly.type
_entity_poly.pdbx_seq_one_letter_code
_entity_poly.pdbx_strand_id
1 'polypeptide(L)'
;MLSITPTIPKGIFSRTYTKSKVTFEKTTGDVVLIGSDNTKRLNWPLGRVIELFQGKDNIERVAKLRVANGEIIRPIQRIYPLGMSSTEISKSVPENIESIADITELLTVCTLFRTSILHKLIHIRKYNRRL
;
A
#
# COMPACT_ATOMS: atom_id res chain seq x y z
N MET A 1 25.97 -58.44 34.05
CA MET A 1 26.05 -57.11 33.39
C MET A 1 24.68 -56.84 32.78
N LEU A 2 23.78 -56.15 33.47
CA LEU A 2 22.43 -55.86 32.97
C LEU A 2 22.46 -54.50 32.26
N SER A 3 22.33 -54.48 30.93
CA SER A 3 22.30 -53.26 30.14
C SER A 3 20.88 -52.67 30.13
N ILE A 4 20.67 -51.63 30.93
CA ILE A 4 19.45 -50.81 30.87
C ILE A 4 19.57 -49.93 29.63
N THR A 5 18.74 -50.16 28.62
CA THR A 5 18.59 -49.17 27.53
C THR A 5 17.59 -48.10 27.99
N PRO A 6 17.92 -46.81 27.89
CA PRO A 6 16.99 -45.78 28.30
C PRO A 6 15.86 -45.67 27.27
N THR A 7 14.67 -46.13 27.64
CA THR A 7 13.44 -45.88 26.88
C THR A 7 13.05 -44.41 27.05
N ILE A 8 13.15 -43.64 25.98
CA ILE A 8 12.74 -42.23 25.93
C ILE A 8 11.21 -42.16 26.07
N PRO A 9 10.64 -41.49 27.09
CA PRO A 9 9.19 -41.34 27.19
C PRO A 9 8.68 -40.43 26.07
N LYS A 10 7.79 -40.94 25.21
CA LYS A 10 7.04 -40.14 24.23
C LYS A 10 5.92 -39.38 24.95
N GLY A 11 6.32 -38.36 25.72
CA GLY A 11 5.42 -37.45 26.44
C GLY A 11 5.12 -36.19 25.64
N ILE A 12 3.97 -36.20 24.95
CA ILE A 12 2.99 -35.12 24.83
C ILE A 12 3.56 -33.69 24.75
N PHE A 13 4.02 -33.32 23.55
CA PHE A 13 4.02 -31.92 23.12
C PHE A 13 2.97 -31.76 22.01
N SER A 14 1.70 -31.99 22.34
CA SER A 14 0.62 -31.53 21.48
C SER A 14 0.56 -30.02 21.60
N ARG A 15 1.39 -29.32 20.80
CA ARG A 15 1.21 -27.90 20.56
C ARG A 15 -0.09 -27.77 19.77
N THR A 16 -1.21 -27.70 20.47
CA THR A 16 -2.51 -27.40 19.87
C THR A 16 -2.45 -25.94 19.43
N TYR A 17 -2.09 -25.74 18.16
CA TYR A 17 -2.20 -24.45 17.51
C TYR A 17 -3.69 -24.11 17.43
N THR A 18 -4.20 -23.35 18.40
CA THR A 18 -5.55 -22.82 18.37
C THR A 18 -5.60 -21.76 17.27
N LYS A 19 -6.17 -22.14 16.12
CA LYS A 19 -6.38 -21.23 14.99
C LYS A 19 -7.49 -20.26 15.36
N SER A 20 -7.13 -19.08 15.86
CA SER A 20 -8.08 -17.99 16.02
C SER A 20 -8.64 -17.62 14.64
N LYS A 21 -9.97 -17.67 14.50
CA LYS A 21 -10.66 -17.24 13.28
C LYS A 21 -10.68 -15.72 13.28
N VAL A 22 -9.57 -15.12 12.87
CA VAL A 22 -9.51 -13.68 12.60
C VAL A 22 -10.51 -13.39 11.48
N THR A 23 -11.63 -12.78 11.84
CA THR A 23 -12.67 -12.40 10.87
C THR A 23 -12.30 -11.01 10.40
N PHE A 24 -11.61 -10.93 9.27
CA PHE A 24 -11.27 -9.66 8.65
C PHE A 24 -12.54 -9.01 8.09
N GLU A 25 -12.82 -7.80 8.56
CA GLU A 25 -13.82 -6.93 7.99
C GLU A 25 -13.30 -6.44 6.64
N LYS A 26 -14.04 -6.72 5.58
CA LYS A 26 -13.59 -6.44 4.21
C LYS A 26 -14.03 -5.04 3.88
N THR A 27 -13.09 -4.12 3.75
CA THR A 27 -13.40 -2.77 3.33
C THR A 27 -13.02 -2.57 1.87
N THR A 28 -13.81 -1.79 1.14
CA THR A 28 -13.46 -1.38 -0.20
C THR A 28 -12.17 -0.56 -0.15
N GLY A 29 -11.17 -0.95 -0.94
CA GLY A 29 -9.86 -0.31 -0.96
C GLY A 29 -8.75 -1.16 -0.37
N ASP A 30 -9.06 -2.24 0.36
CA ASP A 30 -8.06 -3.13 0.96
C ASP A 30 -7.29 -3.95 -0.07
N VAL A 31 -6.02 -4.23 0.23
CA VAL A 31 -5.16 -5.10 -0.57
C VAL A 31 -5.23 -6.53 -0.04
N VAL A 32 -5.54 -7.46 -0.94
CA VAL A 32 -5.82 -8.86 -0.63
C VAL A 32 -5.08 -9.80 -1.59
N LEU A 33 -4.73 -10.99 -1.10
CA LEU A 33 -4.25 -12.11 -1.92
C LEU A 33 -5.44 -12.85 -2.54
N ILE A 34 -5.30 -13.22 -3.81
CA ILE A 34 -6.37 -13.83 -4.58
C ILE A 34 -6.00 -15.28 -4.88
N GLY A 35 -6.80 -16.21 -4.35
CA GLY A 35 -6.64 -17.64 -4.58
C GLY A 35 -6.86 -18.02 -6.04
N SER A 36 -5.84 -18.62 -6.65
CA SER A 36 -5.94 -19.26 -7.96
C SER A 36 -5.59 -20.73 -7.82
N ASP A 37 -6.42 -21.61 -8.39
CA ASP A 37 -6.21 -23.06 -8.33
C ASP A 37 -5.02 -23.51 -9.20
N ASN A 38 -4.68 -22.71 -10.21
CA ASN A 38 -3.65 -23.04 -11.20
C ASN A 38 -2.23 -22.65 -10.75
N THR A 39 -2.10 -21.86 -9.67
CA THR A 39 -0.81 -21.36 -9.21
C THR A 39 -0.56 -21.71 -7.75
N LYS A 40 0.72 -21.95 -7.41
CA LYS A 40 1.14 -22.14 -6.02
C LYS A 40 0.75 -20.91 -5.20
N ARG A 41 0.47 -21.12 -3.91
CA ARG A 41 0.06 -20.06 -2.97
C ARG A 41 1.01 -18.86 -2.94
N LEU A 42 2.31 -19.09 -3.13
CA LEU A 42 3.33 -18.04 -3.19
C LEU A 42 3.18 -17.12 -4.42
N ASN A 43 2.57 -17.63 -5.49
CA ASN A 43 2.38 -16.94 -6.76
C ASN A 43 0.92 -16.49 -6.93
N TRP A 44 0.16 -16.42 -5.84
CA TRP A 44 -1.19 -15.87 -5.90
C TRP A 44 -1.12 -14.37 -6.15
N PRO A 45 -1.88 -13.85 -7.13
CA PRO A 45 -1.83 -12.43 -7.43
C PRO A 45 -2.38 -11.61 -6.27
N LEU A 46 -1.81 -10.42 -6.11
CA LEU A 46 -2.35 -9.39 -5.26
C LEU A 46 -3.39 -8.59 -6.02
N GLY A 47 -4.43 -8.15 -5.32
CA GLY A 47 -5.36 -7.18 -5.87
C GLY A 47 -6.02 -6.33 -4.81
N ARG A 48 -6.68 -5.28 -5.27
CA ARG A 48 -7.38 -4.31 -4.44
C ARG A 48 -8.88 -4.57 -4.51
N VAL A 49 -9.57 -4.59 -3.38
CA VAL A 49 -11.04 -4.69 -3.35
C VAL A 49 -11.64 -3.40 -3.91
N ILE A 50 -12.43 -3.51 -4.97
CA ILE A 50 -13.16 -2.38 -5.57
C ILE A 50 -14.56 -2.31 -4.97
N GLU A 51 -15.26 -3.44 -4.98
CA GLU A 51 -16.68 -3.52 -4.65
C GLU A 51 -17.01 -4.89 -4.03
N LEU A 52 -18.00 -4.92 -3.14
CA LEU A 52 -18.48 -6.12 -2.46
C LEU A 52 -19.96 -6.32 -2.84
N PHE A 53 -20.28 -7.52 -3.33
CA PHE A 53 -21.64 -7.87 -3.72
C PHE A 53 -22.31 -8.71 -2.64
N GLN A 54 -23.42 -8.18 -2.15
CA GLN A 54 -24.30 -8.84 -1.20
C GLN A 54 -25.29 -9.76 -1.93
N GLY A 55 -25.58 -10.91 -1.33
CA GLY A 55 -26.67 -11.77 -1.77
C GLY A 55 -28.02 -11.34 -1.20
N LYS A 56 -29.05 -12.14 -1.46
CA LYS A 56 -30.43 -11.93 -0.94
C LYS A 56 -30.49 -11.80 0.59
N ASP A 57 -29.59 -12.46 1.30
CA ASP A 57 -29.53 -12.46 2.76
C ASP A 57 -28.71 -11.30 3.34
N ASN A 58 -28.36 -10.29 2.53
CA ASN A 58 -27.46 -9.18 2.86
C ASN A 58 -26.03 -9.61 3.27
N ILE A 59 -25.67 -10.87 3.01
CA ILE A 59 -24.32 -11.39 3.24
C ILE A 59 -23.49 -11.18 1.98
N GLU A 60 -22.35 -10.51 2.13
CA GLU A 60 -21.34 -10.40 1.09
C GLU A 60 -20.77 -11.78 0.77
N ARG A 61 -20.86 -12.18 -0.50
CA ARG A 61 -20.34 -13.49 -0.97
C ARG A 61 -19.28 -13.36 -2.04
N VAL A 62 -19.29 -12.24 -2.77
CA VAL A 62 -18.47 -12.02 -3.96
C VAL A 62 -17.84 -10.64 -3.86
N ALA A 63 -16.58 -10.51 -4.29
CA ALA A 63 -15.91 -9.22 -4.43
C ALA A 63 -15.42 -9.01 -5.85
N LYS A 64 -15.50 -7.76 -6.31
CA LYS A 64 -14.82 -7.27 -7.50
C LYS A 64 -13.44 -6.74 -7.11
N LEU A 65 -12.41 -7.24 -7.77
CA LEU A 65 -11.02 -6.97 -7.42
C LEU A 65 -10.29 -6.36 -8.63
N ARG A 66 -9.44 -5.36 -8.37
CA ARG A 66 -8.49 -4.81 -9.34
C ARG A 66 -7.16 -5.54 -9.20
N VAL A 67 -6.68 -6.12 -10.29
CA VAL A 67 -5.36 -6.76 -10.43
C VAL A 67 -4.58 -6.00 -11.50
N ALA A 68 -3.27 -6.22 -11.58
CA ALA A 68 -2.43 -5.66 -12.66
C ALA A 68 -3.00 -5.95 -14.06
N ASN A 69 -3.54 -7.15 -14.25
CA ASN A 69 -4.04 -7.62 -15.54
C ASN A 69 -5.52 -7.23 -15.80
N GLY A 70 -6.11 -6.35 -15.00
CA GLY A 70 -7.50 -5.89 -15.16
C GLY A 70 -8.37 -6.16 -13.94
N GLU A 71 -9.66 -6.41 -14.17
CA GLU A 71 -10.65 -6.64 -13.12
C GLU A 71 -11.10 -8.08 -13.11
N ILE A 72 -11.20 -8.65 -11.91
CA ILE A 72 -11.68 -10.02 -11.72
C ILE A 72 -12.70 -10.08 -10.61
N ILE A 73 -13.64 -11.00 -10.73
CA ILE A 73 -14.68 -11.24 -9.74
C ILE A 73 -14.39 -12.59 -9.10
N ARG A 74 -14.32 -12.62 -7.76
CA ARG A 74 -14.04 -13.84 -7.02
C ARG A 74 -14.94 -13.96 -5.79
N PRO A 75 -15.35 -15.20 -5.44
CA PRO A 75 -16.03 -15.44 -4.19
C PRO A 75 -15.09 -15.10 -3.03
N ILE A 76 -15.65 -14.57 -1.95
CA ILE A 76 -14.90 -14.14 -0.76
C ILE A 76 -14.07 -15.27 -0.14
N GLN A 77 -14.51 -16.53 -0.27
CA GLN A 77 -13.76 -17.69 0.18
C GLN A 77 -12.37 -17.84 -0.49
N ARG A 78 -12.20 -17.24 -1.67
CA ARG A 78 -10.93 -17.23 -2.43
C ARG A 78 -10.13 -15.95 -2.22
N ILE A 79 -10.50 -15.11 -1.27
CA ILE A 79 -9.84 -13.84 -0.96
C ILE A 79 -9.20 -13.96 0.42
N TYR A 80 -7.91 -13.64 0.50
CA TYR A 80 -7.12 -13.75 1.72
C TYR A 80 -6.58 -12.38 2.10
N PRO A 81 -6.99 -11.81 3.24
CA PRO A 81 -6.51 -10.51 3.68
C PRO A 81 -5.03 -10.59 4.06
N LEU A 82 -4.28 -9.56 3.67
CA LEU A 82 -3.01 -9.25 4.29
C LEU A 82 -3.37 -8.51 5.57
N GLY A 83 -3.01 -9.02 6.75
CA GLY A 83 -3.43 -8.45 8.04
C GLY A 83 -2.81 -7.08 8.37
N MET A 84 -2.84 -6.15 7.42
CA MET A 84 -2.31 -4.80 7.52
C MET A 84 -3.48 -3.83 7.58
N SER A 85 -3.70 -3.25 8.75
CA SER A 85 -4.62 -2.13 8.90
C SER A 85 -3.84 -0.84 8.63
N SER A 86 -4.28 -0.02 7.67
CA SER A 86 -3.61 1.24 7.31
C SER A 86 -3.74 2.35 8.36
N THR A 87 -4.20 2.04 9.57
CA THR A 87 -4.58 2.97 10.64
C THR A 87 -3.42 3.69 11.34
N GLU A 88 -2.17 3.45 10.93
CA GLU A 88 -0.99 4.04 11.59
C GLU A 88 -0.29 5.15 10.79
N ILE A 89 -0.58 5.29 9.49
CA ILE A 89 0.09 6.29 8.65
C ILE A 89 -0.52 7.69 8.86
N SER A 90 -1.81 7.79 9.15
CA SER A 90 -2.47 9.08 9.40
C SER A 90 -2.23 9.67 10.80
N LYS A 91 -1.55 8.96 11.70
CA LYS A 91 -1.27 9.44 13.08
C LYS A 91 0.16 9.94 13.27
N SER A 92 1.03 9.77 12.28
CA SER A 92 2.46 10.10 12.37
C SER A 92 2.98 10.97 11.23
N VAL A 93 2.13 11.38 10.28
CA VAL A 93 2.46 12.51 9.41
C VAL A 93 2.09 13.77 10.19
N PRO A 94 3.05 14.51 10.77
CA PRO A 94 2.75 15.88 11.15
C PRO A 94 2.24 16.58 9.89
N GLU A 95 1.09 17.23 10.00
CA GLU A 95 0.60 18.23 9.05
C GLU A 95 1.62 19.37 9.00
N ASN A 96 2.77 19.15 8.37
CA ASN A 96 3.68 20.21 8.00
C ASN A 96 3.39 20.55 6.53
N ILE A 97 2.16 21.01 6.30
CA ILE A 97 1.83 21.95 5.23
C ILE A 97 1.82 23.35 5.86
N GLU A 98 2.80 23.64 6.70
CA GLU A 98 3.18 25.02 6.97
C GLU A 98 4.21 25.36 5.89
N SER A 99 4.02 26.49 5.20
CA SER A 99 4.93 27.11 4.20
C SER A 99 4.69 26.88 2.69
N ILE A 100 3.46 26.61 2.23
CA ILE A 100 3.13 26.87 0.81
C ILE A 100 3.39 28.35 0.48
N ALA A 101 3.16 29.26 1.44
CA ALA A 101 3.49 30.69 1.34
C ALA A 101 5.00 30.92 1.10
N ASP A 102 5.90 30.26 1.84
CA ASP A 102 7.35 30.49 1.72
C ASP A 102 7.92 29.94 0.40
N ILE A 103 7.35 28.84 -0.13
CA ILE A 103 7.70 28.32 -1.45
C ILE A 103 7.26 29.31 -2.54
N THR A 104 6.08 29.91 -2.42
CA THR A 104 5.63 30.95 -3.37
C THR A 104 6.48 32.21 -3.29
N GLU A 105 6.98 32.59 -2.10
CA GLU A 105 7.91 33.72 -1.97
C GLU A 105 9.25 33.44 -2.65
N LEU A 106 9.87 32.27 -2.44
CA LEU A 106 11.13 31.92 -3.11
C LEU A 106 10.99 31.82 -4.63
N LEU A 107 9.88 31.27 -5.14
CA LEU A 107 9.60 31.23 -6.59
C LEU A 107 9.35 32.63 -7.17
N THR A 108 8.74 33.55 -6.41
CA THR A 108 8.52 34.94 -6.81
C THR A 108 9.83 35.75 -6.82
N VAL A 109 10.71 35.55 -5.84
CA VAL A 109 12.05 36.17 -5.83
C VAL A 109 12.92 35.64 -6.98
N CYS A 110 12.88 34.33 -7.25
CA CYS A 110 13.65 33.72 -8.34
C CYS A 110 13.21 34.20 -9.73
N THR A 111 11.91 34.46 -9.93
CA THR A 111 11.39 34.97 -11.20
C THR A 111 11.73 36.45 -11.41
N LEU A 112 11.70 37.28 -10.36
CA LEU A 112 12.08 38.69 -10.42
C LEU A 112 13.59 38.93 -10.62
N PHE A 113 14.46 38.08 -10.04
CA PHE A 113 15.90 38.15 -10.29
C PHE A 113 16.28 37.70 -11.72
N ARG A 114 15.59 36.70 -12.28
CA ARG A 114 15.83 36.23 -13.66
C ARG A 114 15.49 37.27 -14.72
N THR A 115 14.46 38.11 -14.51
CA THR A 115 14.06 39.15 -15.47
C THR A 115 14.84 40.46 -15.30
N SER A 116 15.28 40.81 -14.09
CA SER A 116 16.10 42.00 -13.81
C SER A 116 17.52 41.89 -14.39
N ILE A 117 18.14 40.70 -14.30
CA ILE A 117 19.46 40.43 -14.92
C ILE A 117 19.35 40.38 -16.45
N LEU A 118 18.26 39.81 -17.00
CA LEU A 118 18.04 39.80 -18.45
C LEU A 118 17.85 41.22 -19.01
N HIS A 119 17.11 42.10 -18.31
CA HIS A 119 16.88 43.47 -18.78
C HIS A 119 18.15 44.33 -18.71
N LYS A 120 19.02 44.15 -17.70
CA LYS A 120 20.37 44.78 -17.67
C LYS A 120 21.31 44.24 -18.75
N LEU A 121 21.28 42.94 -19.06
CA LEU A 121 22.10 42.35 -20.13
C LEU A 121 21.62 42.74 -21.55
N ILE A 122 20.32 42.93 -21.74
CA ILE A 122 19.76 43.46 -22.99
C ILE A 122 20.14 44.94 -23.18
N HIS A 123 20.16 45.73 -22.11
CA HIS A 123 20.60 47.13 -22.17
C HIS A 123 22.10 47.27 -22.47
N ILE A 124 22.96 46.43 -21.86
CA ILE A 124 24.42 46.42 -22.11
C ILE A 124 24.75 45.99 -23.56
N ARG A 125 24.07 44.97 -24.09
CA ARG A 125 24.27 44.54 -25.50
C ARG A 125 23.85 45.58 -26.53
N LYS A 126 23.00 46.55 -26.17
CA LYS A 126 22.58 47.64 -27.07
C LYS A 126 23.56 48.83 -27.04
N TYR A 127 24.28 49.03 -25.93
CA TYR A 127 25.27 50.11 -25.77
C TYR A 127 26.58 49.84 -26.55
N ASN A 128 27.03 48.60 -26.62
CA ASN A 128 28.28 48.20 -27.32
C ASN A 128 28.12 47.93 -28.83
N ARG A 129 26.99 48.32 -29.44
CA ARG A 129 26.74 48.18 -30.88
C ARG A 129 26.68 49.53 -31.62
N ARG A 130 27.15 50.61 -30.96
CA ARG A 130 27.19 52.00 -31.47
C ARG A 130 28.53 52.71 -31.21
N LEU A 131 29.61 51.96 -31.01
CA LEU A 131 30.99 52.43 -31.14
C LEU A 131 31.60 51.79 -32.38
#